data_AF-A0A497R4Y8-F1
#
_entry.id   AF-A0A497R4Y8-F1
#
_cell.length_a   1.000
_cell.length_b   1.000
_cell.length_c   1.000
_cell.angle_alpha   90.00
_cell.angle_beta   90.00
_cell.angle_gamma   90.00
#
_symmetry.space_group_name_H-M   'P 1'
#
loop_
_entity.id
_entity.type
_entity.pdbx_description
1 polymer ?
#
loop_
_entity_poly.entity_id
_entity_poly.type
_entity_poly.pdbx_seq_one_letter_code
_entity_poly.pdbx_strand_id
1 'polypeptide(L)'
;LADRQQKLNRHLHDLMKFGDLFNAAIVVTNQVQAKPDTFYGDPTKPIGGHIVAHTATFRIYLRKSKGELRVARLIDSPHLPEGEAVFKITERGVEDK
;
A
#
# COMPACT_ATOMS: atom_id res chain seq x y z
N LEU A 1 16.66 12.69 9.12
CA LEU A 1 15.71 12.17 8.10
C LEU A 1 16.42 11.33 7.03
N ALA A 2 17.57 11.77 6.52
CA ALA A 2 18.35 11.06 5.51
C ALA A 2 18.70 9.62 5.91
N ASP A 3 19.22 9.38 7.13
CA ASP A 3 19.60 8.03 7.57
C ASP A 3 18.42 7.05 7.61
N ARG A 4 17.25 7.52 8.05
CA ARG A 4 16.01 6.73 8.04
C ARG A 4 15.63 6.35 6.61
N GLN A 5 15.72 7.31 5.68
CA GLN A 5 15.43 7.08 4.26
C GLN A 5 16.44 6.11 3.63
N GLN A 6 17.73 6.24 3.91
CA GLN A 6 18.76 5.31 3.42
C GLN A 6 18.59 3.90 3.98
N LYS A 7 18.27 3.76 5.27
CA LYS A 7 17.98 2.45 5.88
C LYS A 7 16.74 1.80 5.26
N LEU A 8 15.69 2.58 5.04
CA LEU A 8 14.48 2.11 4.37
C LEU A 8 14.78 1.67 2.93
N ASN A 9 15.59 2.43 2.18
CA ASN A 9 15.98 2.08 0.82
C ASN A 9 16.67 0.72 0.77
N ARG A 10 17.70 0.52 1.61
CA ARG A 10 18.43 -0.76 1.70
C ARG A 10 17.48 -1.91 2.01
N HIS A 11 16.60 -1.73 2.99
CA HIS A 11 15.64 -2.77 3.38
C HIS A 11 14.71 -3.17 2.22
N LEU A 12 14.16 -2.21 1.47
CA LEU A 12 13.29 -2.53 0.34
C LEU A 12 14.05 -3.23 -0.80
N HIS A 13 15.31 -2.86 -1.05
CA HIS A 13 16.14 -3.54 -2.05
C HIS A 13 16.48 -4.98 -1.62
N ASP A 14 16.72 -5.22 -0.33
CA ASP A 14 16.92 -6.58 0.20
C ASP A 14 15.68 -7.46 -0.02
N LEU A 15 14.46 -6.88 0.18
CA LEU A 15 13.20 -7.58 -0.07
C LEU A 15 13.00 -7.89 -1.57
N MET A 16 13.30 -6.95 -2.46
CA MET A 16 13.22 -7.18 -3.91
C MET A 16 14.17 -8.29 -4.34
N LYS A 17 15.42 -8.23 -3.88
CA LYS A 17 16.43 -9.27 -4.17
C LYS A 17 15.98 -10.64 -3.68
N PHE A 18 15.35 -10.71 -2.50
CA PHE A 18 14.77 -11.96 -2.00
C PHE A 18 13.65 -12.46 -2.91
N GLY A 19 12.71 -11.59 -3.30
CA GLY A 19 11.61 -11.94 -4.20
C GLY A 19 12.12 -12.50 -5.54
N ASP A 20 13.12 -11.85 -6.13
CA ASP A 20 13.74 -12.28 -7.38
C ASP A 20 14.49 -13.61 -7.25
N LEU A 21 15.27 -13.78 -6.17
CA LEU A 21 16.09 -14.98 -5.97
C LEU A 21 15.25 -16.23 -5.71
N PHE A 22 14.15 -16.10 -4.97
CA PHE A 22 13.32 -17.22 -4.54
C PHE A 22 11.99 -17.33 -5.29
N ASN A 23 11.74 -16.46 -6.27
CA ASN A 23 10.46 -16.36 -6.97
C ASN A 23 9.28 -16.24 -5.98
N ALA A 24 9.42 -15.35 -5.00
CA ALA A 24 8.48 -15.19 -3.89
C ALA A 24 7.72 -13.87 -3.98
N ALA A 25 6.43 -13.88 -3.60
CA ALA A 25 5.63 -12.68 -3.50
C ALA A 25 5.95 -11.92 -2.20
N ILE A 26 6.31 -10.63 -2.33
CA ILE A 26 6.53 -9.74 -1.19
C ILE A 26 5.30 -8.86 -0.99
N VAL A 27 4.70 -8.93 0.19
CA VAL A 27 3.58 -8.08 0.60
C VAL A 27 3.98 -7.29 1.83
N VAL A 28 3.83 -5.96 1.75
CA VAL A 28 4.14 -5.04 2.85
C VAL A 28 2.92 -4.23 3.23
N THR A 29 2.72 -4.00 4.52
CA THR A 29 1.74 -3.04 5.01
C THR A 29 2.42 -1.72 5.32
N ASN A 30 1.70 -0.62 5.10
CA ASN A 30 2.22 0.71 5.39
C ASN A 30 1.17 1.53 6.13
N GLN A 31 1.65 2.38 7.04
CA GLN A 31 0.80 3.32 7.76
C GLN A 31 0.58 4.58 6.92
N VAL A 32 -0.48 5.31 7.27
CA VAL A 32 -0.76 6.63 6.71
C VAL A 32 -0.61 7.69 7.78
N GLN A 33 -0.32 8.91 7.36
CA GLN A 33 -0.30 10.09 8.21
C GLN A 33 -1.32 11.12 7.69
N ALA A 34 -1.80 11.98 8.59
CA ALA A 34 -2.68 13.07 8.21
C ALA A 34 -1.98 14.05 7.25
N LYS A 35 -2.75 14.61 6.32
CA LYS A 35 -2.36 15.70 5.43
C LYS A 35 -3.35 16.86 5.66
N PRO A 36 -3.08 17.72 6.67
CA PRO A 36 -4.02 18.76 7.13
C PRO A 36 -4.43 19.75 6.04
N ASP A 37 -3.56 19.98 5.05
CA ASP A 37 -3.81 20.91 3.95
C ASP A 37 -4.85 20.40 2.93
N THR A 38 -5.46 19.24 3.17
CA THR A 38 -6.46 18.63 2.29
C THR A 38 -7.86 18.98 2.78
N PHE A 39 -8.42 20.06 2.24
CA PHE A 39 -9.78 20.51 2.57
C PHE A 39 -10.89 19.67 1.90
N TYR A 40 -10.57 18.98 0.79
CA TYR A 40 -11.49 18.12 0.05
C TYR A 40 -10.79 16.82 -0.37
N GLY A 41 -11.47 15.69 -0.22
CA GLY A 41 -10.94 14.37 -0.57
C GLY A 41 -10.31 13.63 0.61
N ASP A 42 -9.47 12.65 0.31
CA ASP A 42 -8.83 11.81 1.33
C ASP A 42 -7.75 12.60 2.10
N PRO A 43 -7.89 12.79 3.43
CA PRO A 43 -6.96 13.59 4.21
C PRO A 43 -5.72 12.81 4.62
N THR A 44 -5.47 11.62 4.05
CA THR A 44 -4.33 10.77 4.43
C THR A 44 -3.30 10.64 3.32
N LYS A 45 -2.04 10.43 3.70
CA LYS A 45 -0.95 10.11 2.78
C LYS A 45 -0.11 8.95 3.31
N PRO A 46 0.36 8.03 2.45
CA PRO A 46 1.25 6.95 2.88
C PRO A 46 2.59 7.51 3.40
N ILE A 47 3.16 6.87 4.41
CA ILE A 47 4.49 7.25 4.93
C ILE A 47 5.63 6.59 4.12
N GLY A 48 6.87 7.06 4.32
CA GLY A 48 8.06 6.53 3.64
C GLY A 48 8.54 7.36 2.44
N GLY A 49 7.70 8.29 1.95
CA GLY A 49 8.06 9.24 0.89
C GLY A 49 8.41 8.55 -0.44
N HIS A 50 9.22 9.24 -1.25
CA HIS A 50 9.57 8.78 -2.61
C HIS A 50 10.21 7.40 -2.65
N ILE A 51 10.96 7.00 -1.61
CA ILE A 51 11.62 5.69 -1.57
C ILE A 51 10.60 4.56 -1.65
N VAL A 52 9.57 4.60 -0.80
CA VAL A 52 8.49 3.60 -0.85
C VAL A 52 7.70 3.72 -2.16
N ALA A 53 7.41 4.95 -2.58
CA ALA A 53 6.61 5.20 -3.78
C ALA A 53 7.25 4.67 -5.08
N HIS A 54 8.59 4.71 -5.20
CA HIS A 54 9.29 4.21 -6.38
C HIS A 54 9.66 2.72 -6.30
N THR A 55 9.82 2.18 -5.10
CA THR A 55 10.27 0.79 -4.94
C THR A 55 9.09 -0.20 -4.95
N ALA A 56 7.91 0.21 -4.49
CA ALA A 56 6.72 -0.65 -4.50
C ALA A 56 6.12 -0.76 -5.91
N THR A 57 6.05 -1.97 -6.46
CA THR A 57 5.54 -2.24 -7.81
C THR A 57 4.03 -2.11 -7.93
N PHE A 58 3.29 -2.53 -6.90
CA PHE A 58 1.84 -2.37 -6.81
C PHE A 58 1.51 -1.68 -5.50
N ARG A 59 0.60 -0.70 -5.54
CA ARG A 59 0.13 -0.03 -4.33
C ARG A 59 -1.38 -0.10 -4.27
N ILE A 60 -1.87 -0.73 -3.20
CA ILE A 60 -3.29 -0.88 -2.91
C ILE A 60 -3.61 0.00 -1.72
N TYR A 61 -4.54 0.94 -1.92
CA TYR A 61 -5.08 1.78 -0.87
C TYR A 61 -6.35 1.16 -0.29
N LEU A 62 -6.34 0.89 1.01
CA LEU A 62 -7.45 0.24 1.73
C LEU A 62 -8.24 1.29 2.52
N ARG A 63 -9.56 1.36 2.30
CA ARG A 63 -10.46 2.23 3.07
C ARG A 63 -11.65 1.49 3.63
N LYS A 64 -12.14 1.95 4.78
CA LYS A 64 -13.40 1.46 5.37
C LYS A 64 -14.58 1.98 4.56
N SER A 65 -15.59 1.13 4.36
CA SER A 65 -16.91 1.50 3.85
C SER A 65 -17.96 1.24 4.95
N LYS A 66 -19.25 1.20 4.60
CA LYS A 66 -20.34 0.96 5.56
C LYS A 66 -20.25 -0.46 6.14
N GLY A 67 -20.36 -0.58 7.47
CA GLY A 67 -20.33 -1.84 8.19
C GLY A 67 -19.02 -2.62 8.01
N GLU A 68 -19.14 -3.89 7.63
CA GLU A 68 -17.99 -4.81 7.45
C GLU A 68 -17.29 -4.63 6.09
N LEU A 69 -17.85 -3.80 5.20
CA LEU A 69 -17.28 -3.59 3.87
C LEU A 69 -15.97 -2.80 3.91
N ARG A 70 -15.06 -3.17 3.04
CA ARG A 70 -13.78 -2.52 2.75
C ARG A 70 -13.66 -2.31 1.26
N VAL A 71 -12.92 -1.30 0.87
CA VAL A 71 -12.59 -1.02 -0.52
C VAL A 71 -11.07 -1.07 -0.67
N ALA A 72 -10.59 -1.88 -1.60
CA ALA A 72 -9.22 -1.90 -2.06
C ALA A 72 -9.15 -1.17 -3.40
N ARG A 73 -8.45 -0.03 -3.44
CA ARG A 73 -8.19 0.71 -4.67
C ARG A 73 -6.76 0.47 -5.11
N LEU A 74 -6.56 -0.02 -6.33
CA LEU A 74 -5.26 -0.02 -6.96
C LEU A 74 -4.91 1.41 -7.39
N ILE A 75 -3.90 1.99 -6.76
CA ILE A 75 -3.46 3.38 -7.00
C ILE A 75 -2.17 3.48 -7.80
N ASP A 76 -1.49 2.34 -8.00
CA ASP A 76 -0.25 2.28 -8.78
C ASP A 76 0.01 0.85 -9.25
N SER A 77 0.35 0.70 -10.53
CA SER A 77 0.72 -0.56 -11.16
C SER A 77 1.48 -0.29 -12.46
N PRO A 78 2.45 -1.15 -12.85
CA PRO A 78 3.14 -1.01 -14.13
C PRO A 78 2.26 -1.33 -15.34
N HIS A 79 1.15 -2.08 -15.18
CA HIS A 79 0.39 -2.60 -16.33
C HIS A 79 -1.13 -2.73 -16.11
N LEU A 80 -1.64 -2.55 -14.89
CA LEU A 80 -3.09 -2.60 -14.63
C LEU A 80 -3.66 -1.18 -14.56
N PRO A 81 -4.89 -0.96 -15.07
CA PRO A 81 -5.58 0.31 -14.86
C PRO A 81 -5.95 0.48 -13.39
N GLU A 82 -6.12 1.74 -12.95
CA GLU A 82 -6.72 2.01 -11.64
C GLU A 82 -8.10 1.35 -11.54
N GLY A 83 -8.39 0.77 -10.37
CA GLY A 83 -9.65 0.08 -10.13
C GLY A 83 -9.93 -0.10 -8.64
N GLU A 84 -11.20 -0.31 -8.30
CA GLU A 84 -11.64 -0.59 -6.92
C GLU A 84 -12.27 -1.99 -6.83
N ALA A 85 -11.92 -2.73 -5.79
CA ALA A 85 -12.56 -3.96 -5.39
C ALA A 85 -13.21 -3.79 -4.00
N VAL A 86 -14.45 -4.24 -3.86
CA VAL A 86 -15.19 -4.20 -2.59
C VAL A 86 -15.23 -5.59 -1.99
N PHE A 87 -14.85 -5.71 -0.73
CA PHE A 87 -14.81 -6.98 0.02
C PHE A 87 -15.32 -6.80 1.44
N LYS A 88 -15.53 -7.90 2.16
CA LYS A 88 -15.93 -7.93 3.57
C LYS A 88 -14.79 -8.49 4.43
N ILE A 89 -14.72 -8.02 5.67
CA ILE A 89 -13.92 -8.67 6.71
C ILE A 89 -14.89 -9.33 7.69
N THR A 90 -14.86 -10.65 7.77
CA THR A 90 -15.66 -11.47 8.68
C THR A 90 -14.76 -12.24 9.63
N GLU A 91 -15.33 -13.02 10.54
CA GLU A 91 -14.58 -13.92 11.43
C GLU A 91 -13.78 -14.99 10.66
N ARG A 92 -14.14 -15.25 9.40
CA ARG A 92 -13.43 -16.18 8.50
C ARG A 92 -12.32 -15.49 7.67
N GLY A 93 -12.15 -14.18 7.80
CA GLY A 93 -11.14 -13.40 7.08
C GLY A 93 -11.73 -12.52 5.98
N VAL A 94 -11.08 -12.51 4.81
CA VAL A 94 -11.49 -11.72 3.64
C VAL A 94 -12.49 -12.52 2.82
N GLU A 95 -13.67 -11.95 2.56
CA GLU A 95 -14.72 -12.58 1.76
C GLU A 95 -15.26 -11.62 0.69
N ASP A 96 -15.81 -12.20 -0.37
CA ASP A 96 -16.51 -11.44 -1.40
C ASP A 96 -17.77 -10.76 -0.83
N LYS A 97 -18.15 -9.66 -1.49
CA LYS A 97 -19.32 -8.87 -1.11
C LYS A 97 -20.62 -9.66 -1.24
#